data_AF-X1NE81-F1
#
_entry.id   AF-X1NE81-F1
#
_cell.length_a   1.000
_cell.length_b   1.000
_cell.length_c   1.000
_cell.angle_alpha   90.00
_cell.angle_beta   90.00
_cell.angle_gamma   90.00
#
_symmetry.space_group_name_H-M   'P 1'
#
loop_
_entity.id
_entity.type
_entity.pdbx_description
1 polymer ?
#
loop_
_entity_poly.entity_id
_entity_poly.type
_entity_poly.pdbx_seq_one_letter_code
_entity_poly.pdbx_strand_id
1 'polypeptide(L)' 'MEIEYEEEKGKLWFIRYPLKAKTSNLKPKTFITVATTRPETMLGDTAVAVNPNDKRYKNLVGQLV' A
#
# COMPACT_ATOMS: atom_id res chain seq x y z
N MET A 1 -23.05 21.77 -12.37
CA MET A 1 -22.38 20.55 -11.88
C MET A 1 -21.04 20.53 -12.59
N GLU A 2 -19.92 20.66 -11.86
CA GLU A 2 -18.59 20.86 -12.47
C GLU A 2 -17.69 19.62 -12.31
N ILE A 3 -18.26 18.42 -12.48
CA ILE A 3 -17.47 17.18 -12.55
C ILE A 3 -18.17 16.25 -13.55
N GLU A 4 -17.50 15.99 -14.67
CA GLU A 4 -17.83 14.91 -15.60
C GLU A 4 -16.88 13.74 -15.34
N TYR A 5 -17.46 12.55 -15.18
CA TYR A 5 -16.70 11.31 -15.02
C TYR A 5 -16.69 10.58 -16.36
N GLU A 6 -15.51 10.36 -16.92
CA GLU A 6 -15.33 9.58 -18.14
C GLU A 6 -14.51 8.31 -17.83
N GLU A 7 -14.94 7.17 -18.39
CA GLU A 7 -14.24 5.90 -18.20
C GLU A 7 -13.02 5.81 -19.13
N GLU A 8 -11.84 6.08 -18.58
CA GLU A 8 -10.58 5.89 -19.30
C GLU A 8 -9.94 4.54 -18.98
N LYS A 9 -9.31 3.91 -19.99
CA LYS A 9 -8.48 2.71 -19.79
C LYS A 9 -7.16 3.10 -19.12
N GLY A 10 -7.18 3.11 -17.79
CA GLY A 10 -6.00 3.32 -16.94
C GLY A 10 -5.10 2.08 -16.84
N LYS A 11 -3.88 2.30 -16.34
CA LYS A 11 -2.98 1.22 -15.90
C LYS A 11 -3.06 1.05 -14.39
N LEU A 12 -3.15 -0.20 -13.94
CA LEU A 12 -3.02 -0.54 -12.52
C LEU A 12 -1.55 -0.87 -12.22
N TRP A 13 -0.96 -0.11 -11.32
CA TRP A 13 0.44 -0.27 -10.91
C TRP A 13 0.50 -1.07 -9.62
N PHE A 14 1.49 -1.95 -9.51
CA PHE A 14 1.77 -2.74 -8.31
C PHE A 14 3.11 -2.34 -7.73
N ILE A 15 3.07 -1.74 -6.56
CA ILE A 15 4.21 -1.07 -5.92
C ILE A 15 4.54 -1.80 -4.64
N ARG A 16 5.83 -2.06 -4.38
CA ARG A 16 6.29 -2.81 -3.19
C ARG A 16 6.95 -1.85 -2.19
N TYR A 17 6.33 -1.65 -1.03
CA TYR A 17 6.91 -0.91 0.08
C TYR A 17 7.64 -1.88 1.02
N PRO A 18 8.96 -1.72 1.22
CA PRO A 18 9.70 -2.55 2.18
C PRO A 18 9.30 -2.19 3.60
N LEU A 19 9.05 -3.20 4.45
CA LEU A 19 8.74 -2.96 5.85
C LEU A 19 10.05 -2.86 6.63
N LYS A 20 10.20 -1.82 7.47
CA LYS A 20 11.33 -1.72 8.37
C LYS A 20 11.14 -2.72 9.50
N ALA A 21 11.99 -3.73 9.53
CA ALA A 21 12.04 -4.76 10.58
C ALA A 21 12.51 -4.14 11.91
N LYS A 22 11.65 -3.37 12.60
CA LYS A 22 11.98 -2.79 13.90
C LYS A 22 11.44 -3.57 15.10
N THR A 23 10.39 -4.39 14.96
CA THR A 23 9.70 -4.92 16.18
C THR A 23 9.06 -6.31 16.10
N SER A 24 8.95 -6.97 14.95
CA SER A 24 8.31 -8.31 14.92
C SER A 24 9.24 -9.40 14.41
N ASN A 25 8.96 -10.64 14.81
CA ASN A 25 9.47 -11.93 14.29
C ASN A 25 9.23 -12.15 12.77
N LEU A 26 9.30 -11.10 11.96
CA LEU A 26 9.13 -11.14 10.53
C LEU A 26 10.47 -11.39 9.86
N LYS A 27 10.44 -12.23 8.83
CA LYS A 27 11.61 -12.54 8.01
C LYS A 27 12.21 -11.24 7.45
N PRO A 28 13.55 -11.12 7.32
CA PRO A 28 14.27 -9.90 6.96
C PRO A 28 14.01 -9.34 5.53
N LYS A 29 12.90 -9.70 4.87
CA LYS A 29 12.50 -9.25 3.52
C LYS A 29 10.98 -9.18 3.36
N THR A 30 10.26 -8.64 4.34
CA THR A 30 8.80 -8.49 4.20
C THR A 30 8.49 -7.14 3.53
N PHE A 31 7.61 -7.15 2.53
CA PHE A 31 7.16 -5.99 1.78
C PHE A 31 5.64 -6.03 1.66
N ILE A 32 5.00 -4.87 1.59
CA ILE A 32 3.58 -4.75 1.27
C ILE A 32 3.41 -4.29 -0.17
N THR A 33 2.55 -4.98 -0.92
CA THR A 33 2.24 -4.60 -2.30
C THR A 33 0.97 -3.75 -2.31
N VAL A 34 1.08 -2.53 -2.84
CA VAL A 34 -0.03 -1.59 -3.02
C VAL A 34 -0.37 -1.53 -4.50
N ALA A 35 -1.66 -1.66 -4.81
CA ALA A 35 -2.18 -1.45 -6.16
C ALA A 35 -2.72 -0.02 -6.26
N THR A 36 -2.20 0.80 -7.17
CA THR A 36 -2.66 2.17 -7.40
C THR A 36 -2.70 2.49 -8.88
N THR A 37 -3.63 3.34 -9.31
CA THR A 37 -3.64 3.93 -10.65
C THR A 37 -2.75 5.16 -10.74
N ARG A 38 -2.30 5.68 -9.59
CA ARG A 38 -1.53 6.91 -9.43
C ARG A 38 -0.19 6.62 -8.75
N PRO A 39 0.83 6.12 -9.47
CA PRO A 39 2.13 5.82 -8.89
C PRO A 39 2.88 7.08 -8.44
N GLU A 40 2.52 8.26 -8.95
CA GLU A 40 3.15 9.54 -8.59
C GLU A 40 2.89 9.96 -7.14
N THR A 41 1.80 9.50 -6.53
CA THR A 41 1.48 9.85 -5.13
C THR A 41 2.33 9.09 -4.12
N MET A 42 3.05 8.04 -4.56
CA MET A 42 3.97 7.27 -3.71
C MET A 42 4.92 8.14 -2.87
N LEU A 43 5.46 9.21 -3.47
CA LEU A 43 6.44 10.08 -2.82
C LEU A 43 5.83 10.91 -1.67
N GLY A 44 4.52 11.10 -1.67
CA GLY A 44 3.79 11.80 -0.60
C GLY A 44 3.13 10.86 0.41
N ASP A 45 3.21 9.54 0.23
CA ASP A 45 2.56 8.59 1.11
C ASP A 45 3.22 8.59 2.49
N THR A 46 2.41 8.88 3.52
CA THR A 46 2.87 8.87 4.93
C THR A 46 2.56 7.55 5.64
N ALA A 47 1.53 6.82 5.18
CA ALA A 47 1.10 5.56 5.78
C ALA A 47 0.41 4.67 4.74
N VAL A 48 0.43 3.35 4.98
CA VAL A 48 -0.32 2.37 4.20
C VAL A 48 -1.48 1.83 5.06
N ALA A 49 -2.71 2.00 4.59
CA ALA A 49 -3.89 1.46 5.25
C ALA A 49 -4.09 -0.02 4.88
N VAL A 50 -4.36 -0.85 5.88
CA VAL A 50 -4.67 -2.27 5.69
C VAL A 50 -6.02 -2.59 6.35
N ASN A 51 -6.77 -3.50 5.74
CA ASN A 51 -8.03 -3.95 6.30
C ASN A 51 -7.76 -4.83 7.54
N PRO A 52 -8.30 -4.49 8.73
CA PRO A 52 -8.07 -5.25 9.96
C PRO A 52 -8.62 -6.68 9.91
N ASN A 53 -9.61 -6.96 9.05
CA ASN A 53 -10.16 -8.30 8.88
C ASN A 53 -9.32 -9.19 7.94
N ASP A 54 -8.38 -8.62 7.19
CA ASP A 54 -7.52 -9.38 6.29
C ASP A 54 -6.43 -10.12 7.08
N LYS A 55 -6.62 -11.42 7.26
CA LYS A 55 -5.70 -12.31 7.98
C LYS A 55 -4.28 -12.29 7.43
N ARG A 56 -4.06 -11.92 6.16
CA ARG A 56 -2.73 -11.85 5.53
C ARG A 56 -1.90 -10.69 6.08
N TYR A 57 -2.54 -9.59 6.46
CA TYR A 57 -1.88 -8.35 6.86
C TYR A 57 -2.06 -8.03 8.35
N LYS A 58 -2.79 -8.85 9.12
CA LYS A 58 -2.95 -8.67 10.58
C LYS A 58 -1.63 -8.52 11.33
N ASN A 59 -0.61 -9.29 10.95
CA ASN A 59 0.71 -9.26 11.57
C ASN A 59 1.56 -8.05 11.14
N LEU A 60 1.04 -7.25 10.20
CA LEU A 60 1.70 -6.07 9.62
C LEU A 60 1.13 -4.75 10.14
N VAL A 61 -0.02 -4.79 10.84
CA VAL A 61 -0.64 -3.60 11.45
C VAL A 61 0.29 -3.03 12.51
N GLY A 62 0.65 -1.76 12.39
CA GLY A 62 1.57 -1.07 13.32
C GLY A 62 3.06 -1.18 12.97
N GLN A 63 3.42 -1.84 11.88
CA GLN A 63 4.79 -1.81 11.34
C GLN A 63 5.07 -0.47 10.67
N LEU A 64 6.33 -0.05 10.69
CA LEU A 64 6.78 1.12 9.96
C LEU A 64 7.20 0.73 8.54
N VAL A 65 6.57 1.34 7.53
CA VAL A 65 6.99 1.32 6.12
C VAL A 65 8.09 2.36 5.87
#